data_AF-A0A7S4MKT2-F1
#
_entry.id   AF-A0A7S4MKT2-F1
#
_cell.length_a   1.000
_cell.length_b   1.000
_cell.length_c   1.000
_cell.angle_alpha   90.00
_cell.angle_beta   90.00
_cell.angle_gamma   90.00
#
_symmetry.space_group_name_H-M   'P 1'
#
loop_
_entity.id
_entity.type
_entity.pdbx_description
1 polymer ?
#
loop_
_entity_poly.entity_id
_entity_poly.type
_entity_poly.pdbx_seq_one_letter_code
_entity_poly.pdbx_strand_id
1 'polypeptide(L)'
;FFVLVMQTRNFFLFVALSILVSSISCVEYAHQQQLEHSPGAPADYFLYWNIVEDVIQIKITAKTTGWIGFGFSPEGTMVNSDVVIGWISDEGNAFFDDRYAIQYSEPIKDVNLIPPGENNVQLISLTNTDGWTTVEFSRALDTGDQWDVPISAGENTIIWAMGYAGDAPQDGKISRHEFRAVNTVTFMEASVNLPELLAPRCDGEDSRKFYTGDSSSVAAVRLETLAGKIKISSGPVSNIAVNVLESGYDANLLTSVQTNFYSPGESLWNVVSQRGDGMDSTPTTTTGPQSG
;
A
#
# COMPACT_ATOMS: atom_id res chain seq x y z
N PHE A 1 73.36 24.83 -42.03
CA PHE A 1 72.06 25.30 -42.56
C PHE A 1 70.96 24.77 -41.66
N PHE A 2 70.15 25.68 -41.15
CA PHE A 2 69.05 25.49 -40.19
C PHE A 2 68.00 24.48 -40.68
N VAL A 3 67.57 23.53 -39.83
CA VAL A 3 66.21 22.96 -39.75
C VAL A 3 66.00 22.50 -38.29
N LEU A 4 65.27 23.28 -37.47
CA LEU A 4 63.91 23.03 -36.95
C LEU A 4 63.78 21.73 -36.11
N VAL A 5 63.80 21.77 -34.78
CA VAL A 5 62.64 21.94 -33.86
C VAL A 5 61.59 20.83 -34.05
N MET A 6 61.42 19.92 -33.09
CA MET A 6 60.38 19.99 -32.04
C MET A 6 60.30 18.67 -31.26
N GLN A 7 60.25 18.78 -29.92
CA GLN A 7 59.99 17.70 -28.97
C GLN A 7 58.62 17.04 -29.26
N THR A 8 58.60 15.72 -29.38
CA THR A 8 57.35 14.94 -29.33
C THR A 8 56.92 14.78 -27.88
N ARG A 9 55.87 15.52 -27.52
CA ARG A 9 55.17 15.47 -26.23
C ARG A 9 54.25 14.25 -26.22
N ASN A 10 54.55 13.24 -25.39
CA ASN A 10 53.66 12.10 -25.16
C ASN A 10 52.40 12.59 -24.42
N PHE A 11 51.30 12.69 -25.14
CA PHE A 11 49.99 13.07 -24.62
C PHE A 11 49.26 11.78 -24.21
N PHE A 12 49.28 11.43 -22.93
CA PHE A 12 48.42 10.36 -22.40
C PHE A 12 46.98 10.87 -22.36
N LEU A 13 46.16 10.40 -23.30
CA LEU A 13 44.72 10.63 -23.32
C LEU A 13 44.09 9.77 -22.21
N PHE A 14 43.76 10.38 -21.06
CA PHE A 14 42.87 9.75 -20.08
C PHE A 14 41.43 9.92 -20.57
N VAL A 15 40.88 8.89 -21.22
CA VAL A 15 39.43 8.80 -21.45
C VAL A 15 38.81 8.31 -20.14
N ALA A 16 38.30 9.24 -19.34
CA ALA A 16 37.44 8.90 -18.21
C ALA A 16 36.07 8.48 -18.79
N LEU A 17 35.86 7.18 -18.91
CA LEU A 17 34.55 6.61 -19.23
C LEU A 17 33.66 6.76 -17.99
N SER A 18 32.95 7.88 -17.87
CA SER A 18 31.92 8.06 -16.86
C SER A 18 30.73 7.17 -17.23
N ILE A 19 30.69 5.96 -16.68
CA ILE A 19 29.48 5.14 -16.68
C ILE A 19 28.51 5.83 -15.71
N LEU A 20 27.60 6.62 -16.28
CA LEU A 20 26.37 7.02 -15.60
C LEU A 20 25.58 5.73 -15.36
N VAL A 21 25.81 5.10 -14.20
CA VAL A 21 24.84 4.17 -13.66
C VAL A 21 23.66 5.04 -13.25
N SER A 22 22.72 5.26 -14.17
CA SER A 22 21.37 5.59 -13.75
C SER A 22 20.93 4.43 -12.88
N SER A 23 21.01 4.61 -11.57
CA SER A 23 20.27 3.79 -10.64
C SER A 23 18.82 3.99 -11.03
N ILE A 24 18.28 3.09 -11.85
CA ILE A 24 16.85 2.88 -11.92
C ILE A 24 16.53 2.44 -10.50
N SER A 25 16.12 3.40 -9.67
CA SER A 25 15.47 3.08 -8.42
C SER A 25 14.18 2.41 -8.84
N CYS A 26 14.21 1.07 -8.92
CA CYS A 26 13.03 0.26 -8.76
C CYS A 26 12.33 0.82 -7.52
N VAL A 27 11.15 1.40 -7.68
CA VAL A 27 10.31 1.69 -6.53
C VAL A 27 10.02 0.34 -5.89
N GLU A 28 10.64 0.08 -4.74
CA GLU A 28 10.33 -1.10 -3.96
C GLU A 28 8.95 -0.87 -3.34
N TYR A 29 8.01 -1.73 -3.71
CA TYR A 29 6.66 -1.69 -3.16
C TYR A 29 6.67 -2.42 -1.82
N ALA A 30 6.31 -1.71 -0.75
CA ALA A 30 6.28 -2.23 0.61
C ALA A 30 5.17 -3.29 0.79
N HIS A 31 4.13 -3.23 -0.02
CA HIS A 31 2.97 -4.13 0.07
C HIS A 31 2.65 -4.78 -1.27
N GLN A 32 2.15 -6.01 -1.20
CA GLN A 32 1.71 -6.79 -2.35
C GLN A 32 0.58 -7.77 -1.98
N GLN A 33 -0.27 -8.07 -2.96
CA GLN A 33 -1.31 -9.09 -2.86
C GLN A 33 -1.54 -9.73 -4.24
N GLN A 34 -1.52 -11.06 -4.31
CA GLN A 34 -2.06 -11.77 -5.46
C GLN A 34 -3.58 -11.77 -5.35
N LEU A 35 -4.27 -11.21 -6.34
CA LEU A 35 -5.72 -11.11 -6.31
C LEU A 35 -6.35 -12.46 -6.66
N GLU A 36 -7.36 -12.83 -5.88
CA GLU A 36 -8.10 -14.05 -6.11
C GLU A 36 -8.95 -13.92 -7.37
N HIS A 37 -9.08 -15.03 -8.09
CA HIS A 37 -9.91 -15.17 -9.28
C HIS A 37 -10.84 -16.38 -9.12
N SER A 38 -11.91 -16.42 -9.92
CA SER A 38 -12.81 -17.57 -9.92
C SER A 38 -12.05 -18.88 -10.26
N PRO A 39 -12.39 -20.01 -9.62
CA PRO A 39 -11.77 -21.30 -9.93
C PRO A 39 -11.86 -21.64 -11.43
N GLY A 40 -10.72 -21.97 -12.04
CA GLY A 40 -10.64 -22.35 -13.46
C GLY A 40 -10.28 -21.21 -14.44
N ALA A 41 -10.15 -19.97 -13.97
CA ALA A 41 -9.57 -18.88 -14.75
C ALA A 41 -8.05 -18.81 -14.51
N PRO A 42 -7.17 -18.94 -15.52
CA PRO A 42 -5.75 -18.66 -15.34
C PRO A 42 -5.53 -17.14 -15.35
N ALA A 43 -5.85 -16.48 -14.23
CA ALA A 43 -5.77 -15.04 -14.12
C ALA A 43 -4.76 -14.61 -13.07
N ASP A 44 -3.47 -14.71 -13.44
CA ASP A 44 -2.40 -14.15 -12.63
C ASP A 44 -2.52 -12.62 -12.64
N TYR A 45 -2.94 -12.05 -11.52
CA TYR A 45 -3.16 -10.62 -11.34
C TYR A 45 -2.60 -10.21 -9.97
N PHE A 46 -1.52 -9.44 -9.96
CA PHE A 46 -0.85 -9.01 -8.74
C PHE A 46 -1.00 -7.52 -8.56
N LEU A 47 -1.31 -7.12 -7.34
CA LEU A 47 -1.42 -5.74 -6.89
C LEU A 47 -0.26 -5.43 -5.95
N TYR A 48 0.36 -4.28 -6.14
CA TYR A 48 1.40 -3.74 -5.27
C TYR A 48 1.07 -2.29 -4.97
N TRP A 49 1.37 -1.82 -3.75
CA TRP A 49 1.12 -0.43 -3.42
C TRP A 49 2.09 0.13 -2.38
N ASN A 50 2.27 1.45 -2.47
CA ASN A 50 2.90 2.30 -1.48
C ASN A 50 1.97 3.49 -1.21
N ILE A 51 1.95 3.98 0.03
CA ILE A 51 1.27 5.21 0.38
C ILE A 51 2.31 6.16 0.96
N VAL A 52 2.37 7.36 0.40
CA VAL A 52 3.21 8.45 0.90
C VAL A 52 2.29 9.63 1.12
N GLU A 53 2.18 10.06 2.38
CA GLU A 53 1.23 11.10 2.80
C GLU A 53 -0.21 10.72 2.41
N ASP A 54 -0.83 11.49 1.52
CA ASP A 54 -2.19 11.34 1.02
C ASP A 54 -2.24 10.81 -0.42
N VAL A 55 -1.14 10.27 -0.95
CA VAL A 55 -1.06 9.71 -2.30
C VAL A 55 -0.74 8.22 -2.25
N ILE A 56 -1.54 7.42 -2.95
CA ILE A 56 -1.24 6.02 -3.22
C ILE A 56 -0.54 5.90 -4.57
N GLN A 57 0.51 5.09 -4.61
CA GLN A 57 1.12 4.59 -5.83
C GLN A 57 0.77 3.11 -5.97
N ILE A 58 0.13 2.75 -7.08
CA ILE A 58 -0.30 1.39 -7.38
C ILE A 58 0.55 0.85 -8.53
N LYS A 59 0.96 -0.41 -8.41
CA LYS A 59 1.43 -1.22 -9.54
C LYS A 59 0.57 -2.46 -9.67
N ILE A 60 0.22 -2.76 -10.90
CA ILE A 60 -0.48 -3.98 -11.26
C ILE A 60 0.33 -4.72 -12.30
N THR A 61 0.49 -6.04 -12.10
CA THR A 61 1.05 -6.92 -13.12
C THR A 61 0.04 -8.03 -13.41
N ALA A 62 -0.39 -8.15 -14.67
CA ALA A 62 -1.29 -9.21 -15.08
C ALA A 62 -0.83 -9.93 -16.35
N LYS A 63 -1.11 -11.23 -16.43
CA LYS A 63 -0.69 -12.08 -17.54
C LYS A 63 -1.61 -11.94 -18.75
N THR A 64 -1.51 -10.81 -19.42
CA THR A 64 -2.24 -10.49 -20.65
C THR A 64 -1.43 -9.53 -21.53
N THR A 65 -1.68 -9.58 -22.84
CA THR A 65 -1.26 -8.55 -23.81
C THR A 65 -2.44 -7.76 -24.36
N GLY A 66 -3.65 -7.96 -23.81
CA GLY A 66 -4.82 -7.16 -24.13
C GLY A 66 -4.86 -5.87 -23.30
N TRP A 67 -5.84 -5.76 -22.43
CA TRP A 67 -6.03 -4.62 -21.53
C TRP A 67 -6.19 -5.08 -20.08
N ILE A 68 -5.85 -4.19 -19.14
CA ILE A 68 -6.01 -4.38 -17.70
C ILE A 68 -6.98 -3.31 -17.19
N GLY A 69 -7.96 -3.72 -16.40
CA GLY A 69 -8.83 -2.84 -15.62
C GLY A 69 -8.68 -3.10 -14.13
N PHE A 70 -8.70 -2.04 -13.33
CA PHE A 70 -8.66 -2.07 -11.87
C PHE A 70 -9.50 -0.93 -11.33
N GLY A 71 -10.19 -1.12 -10.21
CA GLY A 71 -10.91 -0.03 -9.59
C GLY A 71 -11.49 -0.33 -8.24
N PHE A 72 -12.03 0.72 -7.63
CA PHE A 72 -12.69 0.71 -6.34
C PHE A 72 -14.19 0.59 -6.55
N SER A 73 -14.81 -0.33 -5.82
CA SER A 73 -16.24 -0.62 -5.97
C SER A 73 -16.87 -0.83 -4.60
N PRO A 74 -17.52 0.20 -4.03
CA PRO A 74 -18.15 0.11 -2.71
C PRO A 74 -19.16 -1.04 -2.61
N GLU A 75 -19.82 -1.37 -3.72
CA GLU A 75 -20.86 -2.41 -3.81
C GLU A 75 -20.30 -3.77 -4.29
N GLY A 76 -19.01 -3.86 -4.63
CA GLY A 76 -18.39 -5.06 -5.18
C GLY A 76 -18.94 -5.45 -6.56
N THR A 77 -19.56 -4.52 -7.29
CA THR A 77 -20.05 -4.75 -8.65
C THR A 77 -19.35 -3.82 -9.64
N MET A 78 -19.48 -4.11 -10.94
CA MET A 78 -19.00 -3.20 -11.97
C MET A 78 -19.78 -1.88 -11.96
N VAL A 79 -21.06 -1.91 -11.63
CA VAL A 79 -21.88 -0.68 -11.58
C VAL A 79 -21.48 0.12 -10.33
N ASN A 80 -21.41 1.43 -10.48
CA ASN A 80 -20.96 2.37 -9.44
C ASN A 80 -19.52 2.12 -8.99
N SER A 81 -18.63 1.81 -9.95
CA SER A 81 -17.21 1.66 -9.69
C SER A 81 -16.40 2.70 -10.44
N ASP A 82 -15.36 3.16 -9.75
CA ASP A 82 -14.32 4.06 -10.19
C ASP A 82 -13.14 3.19 -10.64
N VAL A 83 -12.83 3.22 -11.93
CA VAL A 83 -11.97 2.25 -12.60
C VAL A 83 -10.96 2.92 -13.53
N VAL A 84 -9.72 2.47 -13.43
CA VAL A 84 -8.70 2.75 -14.43
C VAL A 84 -8.61 1.61 -15.43
N ILE A 85 -8.37 1.94 -16.71
CA ILE A 85 -8.12 0.96 -17.76
C ILE A 85 -6.88 1.32 -18.55
N GLY A 86 -5.95 0.36 -18.67
CA GLY A 86 -4.68 0.52 -19.36
C GLY A 86 -4.39 -0.58 -20.39
N TRP A 87 -3.80 -0.21 -21.53
CA TRP A 87 -3.36 -1.12 -22.58
C TRP A 87 -2.26 -0.52 -23.45
N ILE A 88 -1.58 -1.37 -24.23
CA ILE A 88 -0.64 -0.95 -25.27
C ILE A 88 -1.21 -1.38 -26.62
N SER A 89 -1.37 -0.45 -27.56
CA SER A 89 -1.86 -0.78 -28.91
C SER A 89 -0.84 -1.57 -29.72
N ASP A 90 -1.25 -2.08 -30.88
CA ASP A 90 -0.37 -2.86 -31.75
C ASP A 90 0.81 -2.02 -32.29
N GLU A 91 0.63 -0.70 -32.39
CA GLU A 91 1.70 0.24 -32.75
C GLU A 91 2.66 0.56 -31.58
N GLY A 92 2.42 0.02 -30.39
CA GLY A 92 3.24 0.22 -29.20
C GLY A 92 2.90 1.48 -28.40
N ASN A 93 1.75 2.12 -28.65
CA ASN A 93 1.32 3.29 -27.91
C ASN A 93 0.65 2.88 -26.59
N ALA A 94 1.08 3.50 -25.49
CA ALA A 94 0.46 3.32 -24.17
C ALA A 94 -0.81 4.18 -24.03
N PHE A 95 -1.88 3.56 -23.56
CA PHE A 95 -3.15 4.21 -23.24
C PHE A 95 -3.54 3.88 -21.80
N PHE A 96 -4.01 4.89 -21.08
CA PHE A 96 -4.46 4.76 -19.70
C PHE A 96 -5.56 5.78 -19.46
N ASP A 97 -6.74 5.31 -19.07
CA ASP A 97 -7.94 6.12 -18.90
C ASP A 97 -8.48 6.00 -17.48
N ASP A 98 -8.86 7.14 -16.90
CA ASP A 98 -9.73 7.27 -15.73
C ASP A 98 -11.20 7.20 -16.17
N ARG A 99 -11.98 6.31 -15.55
CA ARG A 99 -13.34 6.02 -15.98
C ARG A 99 -14.26 5.64 -14.82
N TYR A 100 -15.55 5.91 -15.01
CA TYR A 100 -16.61 5.48 -14.11
C TYR A 100 -17.62 4.59 -14.82
N ALA A 101 -18.01 3.51 -14.14
CA ALA A 101 -18.93 2.51 -14.66
C ALA A 101 -20.35 2.73 -14.13
N ILE A 102 -21.20 3.40 -14.92
CA ILE A 102 -22.61 3.66 -14.55
C ILE A 102 -23.56 2.48 -14.79
N GLN A 103 -23.13 1.47 -15.57
CA GLN A 103 -23.93 0.30 -15.92
C GLN A 103 -23.01 -0.83 -16.42
N TYR A 104 -23.58 -2.00 -16.74
CA TYR A 104 -22.86 -3.13 -17.34
C TYR A 104 -22.54 -2.91 -18.83
N SER A 105 -21.83 -1.84 -19.15
CA SER A 105 -21.30 -1.51 -20.47
C SER A 105 -19.88 -0.97 -20.34
N GLU A 106 -19.24 -0.60 -21.45
CA GLU A 106 -17.96 0.11 -21.40
C GLU A 106 -18.03 1.31 -20.43
N PRO A 107 -17.12 1.42 -19.45
CA PRO A 107 -17.05 2.56 -18.54
C PRO A 107 -16.79 3.87 -19.29
N ILE A 108 -17.42 4.94 -18.83
CA ILE A 108 -17.33 6.26 -19.44
C ILE A 108 -16.10 6.96 -18.85
N LYS A 109 -15.27 7.62 -19.68
CA LYS A 109 -14.19 8.47 -19.14
C LYS A 109 -14.75 9.55 -18.23
N ASP A 110 -14.13 9.82 -17.09
CA ASP A 110 -14.73 10.70 -16.07
C ASP A 110 -15.00 12.11 -16.58
N VAL A 111 -14.07 12.65 -17.35
CA VAL A 111 -14.20 13.94 -18.05
C VAL A 111 -15.41 14.02 -19.01
N ASN A 112 -15.98 12.89 -19.40
CA ASN A 112 -17.15 12.79 -20.27
C ASN A 112 -18.46 12.46 -19.52
N LEU A 113 -18.43 12.33 -18.18
CA LEU A 113 -19.62 12.16 -17.36
C LEU A 113 -20.50 13.42 -17.33
N ILE A 114 -21.72 13.28 -16.79
CA ILE A 114 -22.66 14.39 -16.63
C ILE A 114 -23.25 14.35 -15.21
N PRO A 115 -22.90 15.31 -14.32
CA PRO A 115 -21.85 16.33 -14.49
C PRO A 115 -20.46 15.74 -14.77
N PRO A 116 -19.54 16.47 -15.44
CA PRO A 116 -18.20 15.96 -15.71
C PRO A 116 -17.42 15.75 -14.42
N GLY A 117 -16.68 14.64 -14.36
CA GLY A 117 -15.61 14.44 -13.39
C GLY A 117 -14.29 15.01 -13.88
N GLU A 118 -13.22 14.64 -13.19
CA GLU A 118 -11.85 15.00 -13.50
C GLU A 118 -11.04 13.74 -13.84
N ASN A 119 -9.83 13.91 -14.35
CA ASN A 119 -8.87 12.81 -14.43
C ASN A 119 -7.95 12.96 -13.23
N ASN A 120 -8.13 12.11 -12.23
CA ASN A 120 -7.42 12.20 -10.95
C ASN A 120 -6.29 11.18 -10.82
N VAL A 121 -5.98 10.45 -11.89
CA VAL A 121 -4.90 9.47 -11.95
C VAL A 121 -3.71 9.96 -12.77
N GLN A 122 -2.50 9.65 -12.31
CA GLN A 122 -1.26 9.94 -13.02
C GLN A 122 -0.57 8.63 -13.42
N LEU A 123 -0.50 8.36 -14.72
CA LEU A 123 0.27 7.24 -15.24
C LEU A 123 1.78 7.47 -15.00
N ILE A 124 2.45 6.49 -14.40
CA ILE A 124 3.90 6.46 -14.18
C ILE A 124 4.58 5.59 -15.24
N SER A 125 4.07 4.38 -15.45
CA SER A 125 4.56 3.50 -16.51
C SER A 125 3.49 2.50 -16.96
N LEU A 126 3.57 2.09 -18.23
CA LEU A 126 2.76 1.01 -18.78
C LEU A 126 3.62 0.24 -19.78
N THR A 127 3.84 -1.04 -19.51
CA THR A 127 4.72 -1.89 -20.33
C THR A 127 4.09 -3.24 -20.61
N ASN A 128 4.40 -3.81 -21.77
CA ASN A 128 4.15 -5.21 -22.07
C ASN A 128 5.48 -5.92 -22.26
N THR A 129 5.74 -6.98 -21.50
CA THR A 129 6.99 -7.76 -21.58
C THR A 129 6.68 -9.22 -21.28
N ASP A 130 7.14 -10.13 -22.14
CA ASP A 130 6.98 -11.58 -21.99
C ASP A 130 5.53 -12.04 -21.75
N GLY A 131 4.56 -11.35 -22.38
CA GLY A 131 3.13 -11.65 -22.24
C GLY A 131 2.47 -11.09 -20.98
N TRP A 132 3.20 -10.31 -20.18
CA TRP A 132 2.69 -9.59 -19.01
C TRP A 132 2.51 -8.12 -19.33
N THR A 133 1.38 -7.57 -18.91
CA THR A 133 1.18 -6.13 -18.88
C THR A 133 1.38 -5.65 -17.45
N THR A 134 2.22 -4.62 -17.30
CA THR A 134 2.49 -3.95 -16.02
C THR A 134 2.07 -2.50 -16.14
N VAL A 135 1.20 -2.04 -15.24
CA VAL A 135 0.79 -0.64 -15.14
C VAL A 135 1.16 -0.10 -13.76
N GLU A 136 1.77 1.08 -13.74
CA GLU A 136 2.07 1.85 -12.53
C GLU A 136 1.41 3.22 -12.64
N PHE A 137 0.67 3.62 -11.62
CA PHE A 137 0.01 4.92 -11.56
C PHE A 137 -0.09 5.42 -10.11
N SER A 138 -0.36 6.70 -9.94
CA SER A 138 -0.61 7.31 -8.64
C SER A 138 -1.92 8.08 -8.63
N ARG A 139 -2.52 8.20 -7.44
CA ARG A 139 -3.77 8.91 -7.18
C ARG A 139 -3.81 9.39 -5.73
N ALA A 140 -4.50 10.48 -5.45
CA ALA A 140 -4.78 10.87 -4.07
C ALA A 140 -5.70 9.84 -3.38
N LEU A 141 -5.56 9.65 -2.08
CA LEU A 141 -6.45 8.76 -1.30
C LEU A 141 -7.90 9.27 -1.33
N ASP A 142 -8.08 10.59 -1.34
CA ASP A 142 -9.35 11.27 -1.56
C ASP A 142 -9.11 12.38 -2.60
N THR A 143 -9.75 12.27 -3.76
CA THR A 143 -9.58 13.22 -4.86
C THR A 143 -10.56 14.39 -4.76
N GLY A 144 -11.63 14.24 -3.97
CA GLY A 144 -12.73 15.19 -3.91
C GLY A 144 -13.64 15.22 -5.15
N ASP A 145 -13.40 14.39 -6.16
CA ASP A 145 -14.34 14.22 -7.28
C ASP A 145 -15.54 13.35 -6.85
N GLN A 146 -16.74 13.72 -7.31
CA GLN A 146 -17.99 13.04 -6.96
C GLN A 146 -18.11 11.64 -7.57
N TRP A 147 -17.36 11.36 -8.63
CA TRP A 147 -17.36 10.06 -9.32
C TRP A 147 -16.32 9.10 -8.74
N ASP A 148 -15.42 9.65 -7.94
CA ASP A 148 -14.30 8.93 -7.36
C ASP A 148 -14.68 8.30 -6.02
N VAL A 149 -14.16 7.09 -5.79
CA VAL A 149 -14.32 6.37 -4.53
C VAL A 149 -13.11 6.64 -3.63
N PRO A 150 -13.29 7.29 -2.47
CA PRO A 150 -12.19 7.53 -1.54
C PRO A 150 -11.63 6.22 -0.98
N ILE A 151 -10.30 6.13 -0.93
CA ILE A 151 -9.57 5.01 -0.35
C ILE A 151 -9.48 5.25 1.15
N SER A 152 -10.25 4.49 1.91
CA SER A 152 -10.34 4.65 3.35
C SER A 152 -9.39 3.70 4.08
N ALA A 153 -9.10 4.02 5.33
CA ALA A 153 -8.41 3.09 6.20
C ALA A 153 -9.30 1.87 6.53
N GLY A 154 -8.69 0.69 6.60
CA GLY A 154 -9.39 -0.59 6.72
C GLY A 154 -9.64 -1.26 5.36
N GLU A 155 -10.67 -2.11 5.32
CA GLU A 155 -11.01 -2.92 4.15
C GLU A 155 -11.61 -2.05 3.03
N ASN A 156 -11.02 -2.14 1.83
CA ASN A 156 -11.54 -1.53 0.62
C ASN A 156 -11.93 -2.63 -0.36
N THR A 157 -13.14 -2.54 -0.91
CA THR A 157 -13.60 -3.45 -1.95
C THR A 157 -13.07 -2.97 -3.30
N ILE A 158 -12.29 -3.82 -3.96
CA ILE A 158 -11.76 -3.56 -5.29
C ILE A 158 -12.30 -4.57 -6.29
N ILE A 159 -12.35 -4.14 -7.54
CA ILE A 159 -12.62 -5.00 -8.68
C ILE A 159 -11.44 -4.94 -9.64
N TRP A 160 -11.24 -6.02 -10.37
CA TRP A 160 -10.30 -6.05 -11.46
C TRP A 160 -10.87 -6.84 -12.62
N ALA A 161 -10.36 -6.54 -13.81
CA ALA A 161 -10.73 -7.18 -15.05
C ALA A 161 -9.54 -7.20 -16.02
N MET A 162 -9.55 -8.14 -16.96
CA MET A 162 -8.59 -8.11 -18.06
C MET A 162 -9.15 -8.75 -19.33
N GLY A 163 -8.68 -8.25 -20.48
CA GLY A 163 -8.89 -8.87 -21.79
C GLY A 163 -8.02 -10.11 -21.99
N TYR A 164 -8.36 -10.92 -22.99
CA TYR A 164 -7.50 -12.03 -23.41
C TYR A 164 -6.24 -11.49 -24.10
N ALA A 165 -5.21 -12.34 -24.25
CA ALA A 165 -3.99 -11.95 -24.94
C ALA A 165 -4.27 -11.59 -26.42
N GLY A 166 -3.85 -10.40 -26.83
CA GLY A 166 -4.08 -9.84 -28.17
C GLY A 166 -5.37 -9.01 -28.29
N ASP A 167 -6.13 -8.84 -27.21
CA ASP A 167 -7.37 -8.05 -27.18
C ASP A 167 -7.12 -6.57 -26.86
N ALA A 168 -5.99 -6.01 -27.28
CA ALA A 168 -5.68 -4.61 -27.01
C ALA A 168 -6.62 -3.71 -27.86
N PRO A 169 -7.30 -2.72 -27.25
CA PRO A 169 -8.11 -1.76 -27.99
C PRO A 169 -7.31 -0.99 -29.05
N GLN A 170 -7.79 -0.98 -30.30
CA GLN A 170 -7.13 -0.31 -31.43
C GLN A 170 -7.86 0.97 -31.87
N ASP A 171 -9.19 1.01 -31.75
CA ASP A 171 -10.05 2.16 -32.07
C ASP A 171 -10.50 2.92 -30.79
N GLY A 172 -9.89 2.59 -29.65
CA GLY A 172 -10.25 3.11 -28.33
C GLY A 172 -11.49 2.46 -27.71
N LYS A 173 -12.13 1.50 -28.40
CA LYS A 173 -13.26 0.74 -27.87
C LYS A 173 -12.76 -0.45 -27.07
N ILE A 174 -13.17 -0.51 -25.80
CA ILE A 174 -12.76 -1.59 -24.90
C ILE A 174 -13.75 -2.74 -25.01
N SER A 175 -13.24 -3.94 -25.29
CA SER A 175 -14.01 -5.18 -25.33
C SER A 175 -14.54 -5.55 -23.94
N ARG A 176 -15.46 -6.51 -23.88
CA ARG A 176 -15.87 -7.09 -22.60
C ARG A 176 -14.72 -7.96 -22.05
N HIS A 177 -14.42 -7.81 -20.77
CA HIS A 177 -13.40 -8.61 -20.09
C HIS A 177 -13.66 -10.12 -20.18
N GLU A 178 -12.60 -10.89 -20.35
CA GLU A 178 -12.65 -12.35 -20.26
C GLU A 178 -12.62 -12.78 -18.78
N PHE A 179 -11.70 -12.20 -18.03
CA PHE A 179 -11.50 -12.48 -16.62
C PHE A 179 -11.83 -11.25 -15.77
N ARG A 180 -12.47 -11.50 -14.63
CA ARG A 180 -12.77 -10.48 -13.61
C ARG A 180 -12.94 -11.13 -12.24
N ALA A 181 -12.70 -10.36 -11.19
CA ALA A 181 -13.12 -10.73 -9.85
C ALA A 181 -13.28 -9.51 -8.94
N VAL A 182 -13.78 -9.76 -7.73
CA VAL A 182 -13.90 -8.81 -6.63
C VAL A 182 -12.97 -9.29 -5.54
N ASN A 183 -12.21 -8.39 -4.93
CA ASN A 183 -11.33 -8.69 -3.80
C ASN A 183 -11.48 -7.61 -2.74
N THR A 184 -11.09 -7.95 -1.51
CA THR A 184 -10.94 -6.98 -0.42
C THR A 184 -9.45 -6.75 -0.17
N VAL A 185 -9.06 -5.48 -0.06
CA VAL A 185 -7.66 -5.06 0.17
C VAL A 185 -7.63 -4.01 1.28
N THR A 186 -6.72 -4.19 2.24
CA THR A 186 -6.44 -3.19 3.27
C THR A 186 -5.22 -2.38 2.86
N PHE A 187 -5.45 -1.23 2.22
CA PHE A 187 -4.36 -0.37 1.72
C PHE A 187 -3.62 0.35 2.85
N MET A 188 -4.36 0.76 3.88
CA MET A 188 -3.84 1.36 5.10
C MET A 188 -4.67 0.89 6.30
N GLU A 189 -4.01 0.61 7.42
CA GLU A 189 -4.69 0.20 8.65
C GLU A 189 -5.58 1.31 9.19
N ALA A 190 -6.79 0.96 9.63
CA ALA A 190 -7.63 1.89 10.38
C ALA A 190 -6.94 2.27 11.69
N SER A 191 -6.45 3.50 11.79
CA SER A 191 -6.05 4.05 13.08
C SER A 191 -7.31 4.27 13.91
N VAL A 192 -7.60 3.35 14.83
CA VAL A 192 -8.56 3.64 15.89
C VAL A 192 -7.95 4.77 16.72
N ASN A 193 -8.57 5.95 16.67
CA ASN A 193 -8.40 6.91 17.76
C ASN A 193 -8.90 6.17 19.00
N LEU A 194 -7.97 5.69 19.82
CA LEU A 194 -8.30 5.32 21.18
C LEU A 194 -9.07 6.51 21.78
N PRO A 195 -10.13 6.29 22.58
CA PRO A 195 -10.60 7.36 23.44
C PRO A 195 -9.37 7.90 24.16
N GLU A 196 -9.11 9.21 24.06
CA GLU A 196 -7.91 9.87 24.59
C GLU A 196 -7.44 9.14 25.84
N LEU A 197 -6.34 8.38 25.71
CA LEU A 197 -5.77 7.71 26.87
C LEU A 197 -5.53 8.80 27.90
N LEU A 198 -6.20 8.71 29.05
CA LEU A 198 -6.02 9.70 30.10
C LEU A 198 -4.52 9.82 30.39
N ALA A 199 -4.05 11.06 30.59
CA ALA A 199 -2.65 11.33 30.91
C ALA A 199 -2.16 10.37 32.01
N PRO A 200 -0.93 9.85 31.88
CA PRO A 200 -0.45 8.79 32.76
C PRO A 200 -0.49 9.22 34.22
N ARG A 201 -1.03 8.36 35.08
CA ARG A 201 -0.98 8.55 36.54
C ARG A 201 0.24 7.82 37.09
N CYS A 202 1.07 8.51 37.86
CA CYS A 202 2.17 7.90 38.60
C CYS A 202 1.61 7.24 39.88
N ASP A 203 1.94 5.98 40.14
CA ASP A 203 1.49 5.24 41.33
C ASP A 203 2.51 5.25 42.49
N GLY A 204 3.52 6.12 42.42
CA GLY A 204 4.54 6.29 43.46
C GLY A 204 5.87 5.59 43.19
N GLU A 205 6.05 4.94 42.03
CA GLU A 205 7.37 4.61 41.47
C GLU A 205 7.64 5.49 40.24
N ASP A 206 8.75 6.24 40.25
CA ASP A 206 9.09 7.32 39.29
C ASP A 206 9.23 6.91 37.81
N SER A 207 9.00 5.64 37.46
CA SER A 207 9.09 5.13 36.09
C SER A 207 7.81 4.48 35.57
N ARG A 208 6.78 4.27 36.40
CA ARG A 208 5.56 3.55 35.98
C ARG A 208 4.50 4.52 35.47
N LYS A 209 4.33 4.56 34.15
CA LYS A 209 3.19 5.23 33.49
C LYS A 209 2.10 4.22 33.20
N PHE A 210 0.85 4.58 33.49
CA PHE A 210 -0.32 3.76 33.16
C PHE A 210 -1.20 4.50 32.17
N TYR A 211 -1.66 3.79 31.14
CA TYR A 211 -2.62 4.30 30.17
C TYR A 211 -3.90 3.48 30.29
N THR A 212 -5.06 4.13 30.31
CA THR A 212 -6.37 3.45 30.42
C THR A 212 -7.34 4.00 29.39
N GLY A 213 -8.04 3.12 28.68
CA GLY A 213 -9.09 3.48 27.73
C GLY A 213 -10.19 2.41 27.65
N ASP A 214 -11.39 2.81 27.21
CA ASP A 214 -12.47 1.88 26.85
C ASP A 214 -12.17 1.25 25.49
N SER A 215 -12.29 -0.07 25.42
CA SER A 215 -11.78 -0.94 24.36
C SER A 215 -12.87 -1.85 23.80
N SER A 216 -14.12 -1.45 23.95
CA SER A 216 -15.28 -2.13 23.37
C SER A 216 -15.16 -2.40 21.85
N SER A 217 -14.21 -1.77 21.16
CA SER A 217 -13.85 -2.01 19.75
C SER A 217 -12.35 -2.25 19.48
N VAL A 218 -11.51 -2.48 20.51
CA VAL A 218 -10.06 -2.60 20.33
C VAL A 218 -9.65 -4.05 20.29
N ALA A 219 -9.02 -4.37 19.17
CA ALA A 219 -8.84 -5.72 18.78
C ALA A 219 -7.43 -6.22 19.16
N ALA A 220 -6.35 -5.56 18.72
CA ALA A 220 -4.99 -5.96 19.08
C ALA A 220 -4.21 -4.76 19.59
N VAL A 221 -3.04 -5.02 20.16
CA VAL A 221 -2.14 -3.98 20.67
C VAL A 221 -0.75 -4.23 20.13
N ARG A 222 -0.35 -3.41 19.13
CA ARG A 222 1.06 -3.19 18.81
C ARG A 222 1.57 -2.01 19.66
N LEU A 223 2.82 -2.06 20.10
CA LEU A 223 3.47 -0.95 20.79
C LEU A 223 4.75 -0.62 20.03
N GLU A 224 4.70 0.44 19.24
CA GLU A 224 5.90 1.06 18.69
C GLU A 224 6.38 2.10 19.70
N THR A 225 7.62 1.96 20.19
CA THR A 225 8.22 2.95 21.08
C THR A 225 9.41 3.60 20.40
N LEU A 226 9.20 4.82 19.90
CA LEU A 226 10.28 5.78 19.67
C LEU A 226 10.12 6.83 20.76
N ALA A 227 10.98 6.78 21.77
CA ALA A 227 11.16 7.81 22.81
C ALA A 227 9.93 8.73 23.03
N GLY A 228 8.82 8.15 23.52
CA GLY A 228 7.66 8.92 23.98
C GLY A 228 6.43 8.99 23.07
N LYS A 229 6.32 8.19 22.00
CA LYS A 229 5.02 7.98 21.33
C LYS A 229 4.70 6.50 21.27
N ILE A 230 3.58 6.10 21.87
CA ILE A 230 2.99 4.76 21.79
C ILE A 230 1.89 4.80 20.73
N LYS A 231 1.96 3.93 19.72
CA LYS A 231 0.91 3.74 18.69
C LYS A 231 0.37 2.32 18.78
N ILE A 232 -0.96 2.18 18.84
CA ILE A 232 -1.72 0.91 18.96
C ILE A 232 -2.42 0.64 17.62
N SER A 233 -2.42 -0.61 17.14
CA SER A 233 -3.08 -1.04 15.88
C SER A 233 -3.88 -2.36 16.03
N SER A 234 -4.86 -2.56 15.15
CA SER A 234 -6.00 -3.50 15.18
C SER A 234 -5.73 -5.01 14.98
N GLY A 235 -6.66 -5.89 15.43
CA GLY A 235 -6.82 -7.34 15.10
C GLY A 235 -7.71 -8.13 16.11
N PRO A 236 -8.63 -9.05 15.80
CA PRO A 236 -9.93 -9.28 16.49
C PRO A 236 -9.93 -9.64 18.01
N VAL A 237 -10.25 -8.69 18.90
CA VAL A 237 -10.71 -8.93 20.29
C VAL A 237 -11.60 -7.77 20.76
N SER A 238 -12.40 -7.94 21.82
CA SER A 238 -13.23 -6.88 22.41
C SER A 238 -13.10 -6.87 23.94
N ASN A 239 -13.30 -5.70 24.58
CA ASN A 239 -13.32 -5.51 26.04
C ASN A 239 -11.99 -5.77 26.78
N ILE A 240 -10.88 -5.22 26.30
CA ILE A 240 -9.59 -5.32 26.98
C ILE A 240 -9.08 -3.98 27.53
N ALA A 241 -8.92 -3.80 28.83
CA ALA A 241 -8.13 -2.69 29.34
C ALA A 241 -6.64 -3.00 29.13
N VAL A 242 -5.91 -2.08 28.49
CA VAL A 242 -4.50 -2.24 28.14
C VAL A 242 -3.66 -1.40 29.09
N ASN A 243 -2.93 -2.04 30.01
CA ASN A 243 -1.94 -1.37 30.84
C ASN A 243 -0.56 -1.53 30.20
N VAL A 244 0.00 -0.45 29.65
CA VAL A 244 1.40 -0.41 29.20
C VAL A 244 2.26 0.06 30.37
N LEU A 245 3.15 -0.80 30.83
CA LEU A 245 4.12 -0.52 31.88
C LEU A 245 5.51 -0.36 31.28
N GLU A 246 6.07 0.84 31.37
CA GLU A 246 7.48 1.11 31.10
C GLU A 246 8.29 0.72 32.35
N SER A 247 8.90 -0.46 32.35
CA SER A 247 9.44 -1.09 33.58
C SER A 247 10.95 -0.91 33.78
N GLY A 248 11.63 -0.17 32.89
CA GLY A 248 13.05 0.12 33.06
C GLY A 248 13.55 1.23 32.15
N TYR A 249 14.34 2.12 32.74
CA TYR A 249 15.09 3.15 32.03
C TYR A 249 16.57 2.98 32.35
N ASP A 250 17.41 2.85 31.33
CA ASP A 250 18.87 2.98 31.45
C ASP A 250 19.30 4.18 30.61
N ALA A 251 19.91 5.19 31.23
CA ALA A 251 20.34 6.42 30.58
C ALA A 251 19.25 7.10 29.69
N ASN A 252 17.99 7.14 30.14
CA ASN A 252 16.80 7.63 29.42
C ASN A 252 16.37 6.80 28.19
N LEU A 253 16.93 5.61 28.01
CA LEU A 253 16.47 4.63 27.01
C LEU A 253 15.52 3.64 27.68
N LEU A 254 14.36 3.44 27.06
CA LEU A 254 13.37 2.46 27.49
C LEU A 254 13.94 1.04 27.31
N THR A 255 14.14 0.30 28.40
CA THR A 255 14.78 -1.02 28.36
C THR A 255 13.79 -2.18 28.36
N SER A 256 12.56 -1.95 28.82
CA SER A 256 11.51 -2.97 28.87
C SER A 256 10.12 -2.37 28.86
N VAL A 257 9.21 -3.03 28.13
CA VAL A 257 7.78 -2.71 28.07
C VAL A 257 7.01 -3.98 28.42
N GLN A 258 6.18 -3.88 29.45
CA GLN A 258 5.23 -4.91 29.82
C GLN A 258 3.82 -4.46 29.47
N THR A 259 3.01 -5.34 28.88
CA THR A 259 1.63 -5.05 28.50
C THR A 259 0.71 -6.01 29.22
N ASN A 260 -0.19 -5.49 30.05
CA ASN A 260 -1.19 -6.31 30.73
C ASN A 260 -2.56 -6.04 30.11
N PHE A 261 -3.29 -7.12 29.85
CA PHE A 261 -4.61 -7.11 29.21
C PHE A 261 -5.66 -7.55 30.26
N TYR A 262 -6.71 -6.76 30.46
CA TYR A 262 -7.79 -7.06 31.41
C TYR A 262 -9.16 -7.16 30.73
N SER A 263 -9.88 -8.28 30.92
CA SER A 263 -11.29 -8.43 30.54
C SER A 263 -12.15 -8.64 31.79
N PRO A 264 -13.33 -7.98 31.93
CA PRO A 264 -14.21 -8.18 33.08
C PRO A 264 -14.74 -9.63 33.13
N GLY A 265 -14.29 -10.40 34.13
CA GLY A 265 -14.75 -11.78 34.36
C GLY A 265 -13.76 -12.87 33.93
N GLU A 266 -12.60 -12.52 33.36
CA GLU A 266 -11.53 -13.46 33.02
C GLU A 266 -10.26 -13.27 33.86
N SER A 267 -9.34 -14.23 33.75
CA SER A 267 -8.02 -14.21 34.39
C SER A 267 -7.15 -13.10 33.80
N LEU A 268 -6.30 -12.48 34.62
CA LEU A 268 -5.30 -11.50 34.14
C LEU A 268 -4.35 -12.15 33.12
N TRP A 269 -4.20 -11.52 31.95
CA TRP A 269 -3.25 -11.96 30.91
C TRP A 269 -2.06 -11.01 30.86
N ASN A 270 -0.86 -11.55 31.05
CA ASN A 270 0.39 -10.80 31.05
C ASN A 270 1.19 -11.15 29.78
N VAL A 271 1.49 -10.15 28.96
CA VAL A 271 2.46 -10.28 27.87
C VAL A 271 3.67 -9.44 28.23
N VAL A 272 4.79 -10.11 28.50
CA VAL A 272 6.05 -9.45 28.81
C VAL A 272 6.93 -9.54 27.57
N SER A 273 7.18 -8.41 26.92
CA SER A 273 8.20 -8.34 25.88
C SER A 273 9.55 -7.99 26.50
N GLN A 274 10.58 -8.77 26.21
CA GLN A 274 11.95 -8.46 26.61
C GLN A 274 12.72 -7.85 25.43
N ARG A 275 13.78 -7.10 25.76
CA ARG A 275 14.68 -6.36 24.86
C ARG A 275 14.85 -7.03 23.49
N GLY A 276 14.51 -6.32 22.42
CA GLY A 276 14.95 -6.68 21.07
C GLY A 276 16.46 -6.49 20.94
N ASP A 277 17.16 -7.47 20.36
CA ASP A 277 18.61 -7.44 20.21
C ASP A 277 19.04 -6.48 19.08
N GLY A 278 19.21 -5.20 19.43
CA GLY A 278 20.04 -4.25 18.68
C GLY A 278 19.34 -3.40 17.61
N MET A 279 19.60 -2.08 17.66
CA MET A 279 19.24 -0.95 16.77
C MET A 279 17.79 -0.80 16.27
N ASP A 280 16.98 -1.85 16.35
CA ASP A 280 15.55 -1.85 16.12
C ASP A 280 14.90 -2.33 17.43
N SER A 281 14.46 -1.38 18.26
CA SER A 281 13.80 -1.68 19.54
C SER A 281 12.32 -2.02 19.35
N THR A 282 11.97 -2.69 18.26
CA THR A 282 10.65 -3.30 18.10
C THR A 282 10.61 -4.61 18.89
N PRO A 283 9.71 -4.75 19.88
CA PRO A 283 9.45 -6.06 20.45
C PRO A 283 8.87 -6.94 19.34
N THR A 284 9.53 -8.05 19.03
CA THR A 284 9.07 -9.01 18.02
C THR A 284 7.68 -9.52 18.40
N THR A 285 6.78 -9.52 17.42
CA THR A 285 5.39 -9.99 17.46
C THR A 285 5.16 -11.12 18.47
N THR A 286 4.43 -10.86 19.55
CA THR A 286 3.85 -11.93 20.36
C THR A 286 2.54 -12.36 19.72
N THR A 287 2.53 -13.56 19.15
CA THR A 287 1.31 -14.20 18.61
C THR A 287 0.25 -14.27 19.71
N GLY A 288 -0.96 -13.81 19.38
CA GLY A 288 -2.14 -14.03 20.22
C GLY A 288 -2.48 -15.52 20.39
N PRO A 289 -3.41 -15.86 21.29
CA PRO A 289 -3.77 -17.25 21.54
C PRO A 289 -4.26 -17.96 20.27
N GLN A 290 -3.70 -19.13 20.00
CA GLN A 290 -4.30 -20.12 19.10
C GLN A 290 -5.52 -20.69 19.82
N SER A 291 -6.70 -20.57 19.22
CA SER A 291 -7.92 -21.20 19.72
C SER A 291 -7.75 -22.73 19.68
N GLY A 292 -7.96 -23.38 20.82
CA GLY A 292 -8.29 -24.82 20.89
C GLY A 292 -9.77 -25.05 20.65
#